data_AF-A0A139D5G7-F1
#
_entry.id   AF-A0A139D5G7-F1
#
_cell.length_a   1.000
_cell.length_b   1.000
_cell.length_c   1.000
_cell.angle_alpha   90.00
_cell.angle_beta   90.00
_cell.angle_gamma   90.00
#
_symmetry.space_group_name_H-M   'P 1'
#
loop_
_entity.id
_entity.type
_entity.pdbx_description
1 polymer ?
#
loop_
_entity_poly.entity_id
_entity_poly.type
_entity_poly.pdbx_seq_one_letter_code
_entity_poly.pdbx_strand_id
1 'polypeptide(L)'
;MKHLLLVRHAKSSWQEEGLQDRCRPLNNRGQEQLEPLHRALLRSGALGGDIYSSDANRARSTLAGIVPPQFPENRIHIDAALYTFDCQQLLGWLKSLDDKQDTVTIIGHNPALLELACHLLKHPPARLPTAGILSIVFSDKPWRKLAKSKGKGKLEAFLTPRDYSYREFSRKSRKRVAAKGEEPAKNLQAELQHQLKRLRDLESGVRTGLDDEFLHQFRIAIRRSRAIAEALLDVTDNKTLAKASKPLKRHAARTSELRDLHVFLQDLPNLCQGNDELHSALGTWAQGEAEKAHHAVVEHLDSKSYRADMHDWEDFIHSGTLKKLATRMQTEDIRRAARNRLEGFNRLTAETLHDSPDEDIHRLRKQLKRIRYLMELDAQNWK
;
A
#
# COMPACT_ATOMS: atom_id res chain seq x y z
N MET A 1 -6.16 -18.27 -24.56
CA MET A 1 -5.34 -18.19 -23.32
C MET A 1 -6.19 -18.52 -22.10
N LYS A 2 -5.63 -19.19 -21.09
CA LYS A 2 -6.33 -19.51 -19.83
C LYS A 2 -5.72 -18.75 -18.66
N HIS A 3 -6.56 -18.19 -17.80
CA HIS A 3 -6.22 -17.46 -16.60
C HIS A 3 -6.75 -18.21 -15.38
N LEU A 4 -5.85 -18.64 -14.50
CA LEU A 4 -6.18 -19.29 -13.24
C LEU A 4 -5.77 -18.38 -12.09
N LEU A 5 -6.75 -17.93 -11.31
CA LEU A 5 -6.51 -17.15 -10.12
C LEU A 5 -6.74 -17.99 -8.87
N LEU A 6 -5.72 -18.10 -8.04
CA LEU A 6 -5.78 -18.81 -6.77
C LEU A 6 -5.86 -17.79 -5.63
N VAL A 7 -6.98 -17.79 -4.91
CA VAL A 7 -7.25 -16.91 -3.79
C VAL A 7 -7.36 -17.76 -2.53
N ARG A 8 -6.47 -17.53 -1.57
CA ARG A 8 -6.64 -18.14 -0.24
C ARG A 8 -7.66 -17.33 0.54
N HIS A 9 -8.61 -18.00 1.20
CA HIS A 9 -9.60 -17.34 2.06
C HIS A 9 -8.97 -16.33 3.05
N ALA A 10 -9.75 -15.33 3.47
CA ALA A 10 -9.34 -14.33 4.45
C ALA A 10 -9.14 -14.94 5.85
N LYS A 11 -8.51 -14.20 6.77
CA LYS A 11 -8.11 -14.76 8.07
C LYS A 11 -9.31 -15.27 8.89
N SER A 12 -9.29 -16.55 9.26
CA SER A 12 -10.30 -17.18 10.11
C SER A 12 -9.95 -17.18 11.60
N SER A 13 -10.99 -17.31 12.43
CA SER A 13 -10.90 -17.45 13.89
C SER A 13 -10.66 -18.90 14.32
N TRP A 14 -10.12 -19.06 15.53
CA TRP A 14 -10.03 -20.32 16.28
C TRP A 14 -10.67 -20.18 17.68
N GLN A 15 -11.35 -19.06 17.96
CA GLN A 15 -11.75 -18.68 19.32
C GLN A 15 -13.00 -19.39 19.84
N GLU A 16 -13.80 -19.98 18.96
CA GLU A 16 -15.01 -20.71 19.36
C GLU A 16 -14.66 -22.20 19.52
N GLU A 17 -14.52 -22.62 20.78
CA GLU A 17 -14.34 -24.02 21.15
C GLU A 17 -15.54 -24.85 20.67
N GLY A 18 -15.28 -26.01 20.06
CA GLY A 18 -16.32 -26.94 19.60
C GLY A 18 -16.84 -26.75 18.17
N LEU A 19 -16.47 -25.68 17.45
CA LEU A 19 -16.81 -25.55 16.03
C LEU A 19 -16.02 -26.54 15.15
N GLN A 20 -16.72 -27.22 14.24
CA GLN A 20 -16.07 -27.96 13.16
C GLN A 20 -15.21 -27.02 12.29
N ASP A 21 -14.07 -27.48 11.78
CA ASP A 21 -13.16 -26.63 11.00
C ASP A 21 -13.88 -25.93 9.84
N ARG A 22 -14.76 -26.67 9.13
CA ARG A 22 -15.54 -26.17 7.99
C ARG A 22 -16.46 -25.00 8.36
N CYS A 23 -16.93 -24.94 9.61
CA CYS A 23 -17.85 -23.92 10.11
C CYS A 23 -17.17 -22.66 10.62
N ARG A 24 -15.84 -22.64 10.71
CA ARG A 24 -15.10 -21.52 11.31
C ARG A 24 -15.34 -20.19 10.58
N PRO A 25 -15.71 -19.12 11.29
CA PRO A 25 -15.93 -17.81 10.69
C PRO A 25 -14.61 -17.09 10.41
N LEU A 26 -14.71 -16.00 9.63
CA LEU A 26 -13.65 -14.99 9.57
C LEU A 26 -13.49 -14.31 10.93
N ASN A 27 -12.26 -13.96 11.28
CA ASN A 27 -12.03 -13.10 12.45
C ASN A 27 -12.06 -11.61 12.05
N ASN A 28 -11.98 -10.69 13.01
CA ASN A 28 -11.99 -9.25 12.75
C ASN A 28 -10.96 -8.83 11.69
N ARG A 29 -9.76 -9.42 11.74
CA ARG A 29 -8.72 -9.16 10.72
C ARG A 29 -9.12 -9.71 9.35
N GLY A 30 -9.80 -10.84 9.27
CA GLY A 30 -10.33 -11.40 8.03
C GLY A 30 -11.41 -10.53 7.42
N GLN A 31 -12.32 -10.00 8.23
CA GLN A 31 -13.35 -9.06 7.79
C GLN A 31 -12.72 -7.78 7.22
N GLU A 32 -11.74 -7.24 7.93
CA GLU A 32 -10.93 -6.11 7.49
C GLU A 32 -10.15 -6.36 6.18
N GLN A 33 -9.89 -7.62 5.80
CA GLN A 33 -9.17 -7.94 4.57
C GLN A 33 -10.05 -7.93 3.32
N LEU A 34 -11.38 -7.96 3.47
CA LEU A 34 -12.32 -8.19 2.35
C LEU A 34 -12.30 -7.06 1.34
N GLU A 35 -12.43 -5.82 1.80
CA GLU A 35 -12.51 -4.67 0.90
C GLU A 35 -11.17 -4.42 0.15
N PRO A 36 -9.99 -4.46 0.80
CA PRO A 36 -8.73 -4.37 0.05
C PRO A 36 -8.50 -5.55 -0.90
N LEU A 37 -8.95 -6.75 -0.52
CA LEU A 37 -8.89 -7.95 -1.38
C LEU A 37 -9.79 -7.78 -2.62
N HIS A 38 -11.00 -7.25 -2.45
CA HIS A 38 -11.91 -6.93 -3.55
C HIS A 38 -11.24 -6.03 -4.59
N ARG A 39 -10.65 -4.90 -4.17
CA ARG A 39 -9.94 -3.99 -5.08
C ARG A 39 -8.79 -4.68 -5.82
N ALA A 40 -8.02 -5.51 -5.11
CA ALA A 40 -6.93 -6.27 -5.70
C ALA A 40 -7.42 -7.29 -6.74
N LEU A 41 -8.56 -7.94 -6.50
CA LEU A 41 -9.19 -8.90 -7.41
C LEU A 41 -9.81 -8.24 -8.64
N LEU A 42 -10.42 -7.06 -8.48
CA LEU A 42 -10.88 -6.26 -9.61
C LEU A 42 -9.70 -5.91 -10.54
N ARG A 43 -8.61 -5.37 -9.98
CA ARG A 43 -7.44 -4.98 -10.77
C ARG A 43 -6.74 -6.16 -11.44
N SER A 44 -6.74 -7.35 -10.83
CA SER A 44 -6.14 -8.55 -11.42
C SER A 44 -7.03 -9.26 -12.45
N GLY A 45 -8.24 -8.74 -12.72
CA GLY A 45 -9.20 -9.37 -13.63
C GLY A 45 -9.85 -10.65 -13.07
N ALA A 46 -9.71 -10.91 -11.77
CA ALA A 46 -10.26 -12.11 -11.12
C ALA A 46 -11.78 -12.22 -11.25
N LEU A 47 -12.45 -11.07 -11.30
CA LEU A 47 -13.90 -10.96 -11.41
C LEU A 47 -14.37 -10.91 -12.89
N GLY A 48 -13.49 -11.22 -13.85
CA GLY A 48 -13.85 -11.29 -15.27
C GLY A 48 -14.46 -12.62 -15.73
N GLY A 49 -14.32 -13.69 -14.92
CA GLY A 49 -14.74 -15.05 -15.27
C GLY A 49 -15.56 -15.74 -14.18
N ASP A 50 -15.54 -17.08 -14.16
CA ASP A 50 -16.23 -17.89 -13.16
C ASP A 50 -15.46 -17.92 -11.85
N ILE A 51 -16.17 -17.79 -10.73
CA ILE A 51 -15.62 -17.85 -9.38
C ILE A 51 -16.13 -19.11 -8.71
N TYR A 52 -15.19 -19.96 -8.30
CA TYR A 52 -15.47 -21.17 -7.56
C TYR A 52 -14.94 -21.03 -6.14
N SER A 53 -15.79 -21.29 -5.16
CA SER A 53 -15.43 -21.18 -3.75
C SER A 53 -15.69 -22.49 -3.02
N SER A 54 -14.79 -22.83 -2.11
CA SER A 54 -15.07 -23.83 -1.09
C SER A 54 -16.32 -23.45 -0.29
N ASP A 55 -17.13 -24.44 0.06
CA ASP A 55 -18.32 -24.27 0.88
C ASP A 55 -18.04 -24.00 2.37
N ALA A 56 -16.78 -24.06 2.81
CA ALA A 56 -16.40 -23.69 4.17
C ALA A 56 -16.80 -22.25 4.48
N ASN A 57 -17.31 -21.99 5.69
CA ASN A 57 -17.86 -20.69 6.09
C ASN A 57 -16.89 -19.54 5.82
N ARG A 58 -15.61 -19.67 6.20
CA ARG A 58 -14.57 -18.66 5.91
C ARG A 58 -14.37 -18.37 4.41
N ALA A 59 -14.50 -19.36 3.53
CA ALA A 59 -14.36 -19.19 2.09
C ALA A 59 -15.62 -18.54 1.51
N ARG A 60 -16.82 -18.96 1.94
CA ARG A 60 -18.09 -18.32 1.60
C ARG A 60 -18.17 -16.87 2.07
N SER A 61 -17.76 -16.56 3.30
CA SER A 61 -17.68 -15.19 3.81
C SER A 61 -16.65 -14.35 3.05
N THR A 62 -15.52 -14.97 2.63
CA THR A 62 -14.54 -14.27 1.79
C THR A 62 -15.16 -13.91 0.44
N LEU A 63 -15.81 -14.87 -0.23
CA LEU A 63 -16.53 -14.68 -1.49
C LEU A 63 -17.59 -13.56 -1.37
N ALA A 64 -18.45 -13.64 -0.36
CA ALA A 64 -19.52 -12.66 -0.15
C ALA A 64 -18.98 -11.23 0.07
N GLY A 65 -17.81 -11.09 0.68
CA GLY A 65 -17.20 -9.76 0.90
C GLY A 65 -16.41 -9.21 -0.28
N ILE A 66 -16.09 -10.01 -1.29
CA ILE A 66 -15.25 -9.59 -2.42
C ILE A 66 -16.01 -9.50 -3.74
N VAL A 67 -17.22 -10.03 -3.80
CA VAL A 67 -18.06 -9.99 -4.99
C VAL A 67 -19.00 -8.80 -4.89
N PRO A 68 -19.01 -7.88 -5.87
CA PRO A 68 -19.92 -6.75 -5.87
C PRO A 68 -21.37 -7.23 -6.10
N PRO A 69 -22.39 -6.49 -5.63
CA PRO A 69 -23.80 -6.90 -5.77
C PRO A 69 -24.25 -7.11 -7.22
N GLN A 70 -23.62 -6.46 -8.19
CA GLN A 70 -23.97 -6.55 -9.61
C GLN A 70 -23.31 -7.74 -10.33
N PHE A 71 -22.52 -8.55 -9.62
CA PHE A 71 -21.83 -9.68 -10.23
C PHE A 71 -22.82 -10.78 -10.64
N PRO A 72 -22.70 -11.38 -11.84
CA PRO A 72 -23.63 -12.42 -12.29
C PRO A 72 -23.64 -13.65 -11.38
N GLU A 73 -24.78 -13.93 -10.74
CA GLU A 73 -24.92 -15.07 -9.82
C GLU A 73 -24.62 -16.42 -10.50
N ASN A 74 -24.92 -16.55 -11.79
CA ASN A 74 -24.65 -17.76 -12.58
C ASN A 74 -23.14 -18.04 -12.81
N ARG A 75 -22.27 -17.09 -12.47
CA ARG A 75 -20.81 -17.26 -12.51
C ARG A 75 -20.21 -17.58 -11.13
N ILE A 76 -21.05 -17.67 -10.10
CA ILE A 76 -20.64 -18.00 -8.74
C ILE A 76 -20.99 -19.45 -8.44
N HIS A 77 -19.98 -20.24 -8.11
CA HIS A 77 -20.13 -21.67 -7.89
C HIS A 77 -19.58 -22.03 -6.51
N ILE A 78 -20.42 -22.64 -5.67
CA ILE A 78 -19.98 -23.19 -4.38
C ILE A 78 -19.77 -24.69 -4.57
N ASP A 79 -18.55 -25.16 -4.32
CA ASP A 79 -18.18 -26.56 -4.53
C ASP A 79 -17.53 -27.15 -3.28
N ALA A 80 -18.14 -28.23 -2.76
CA ALA A 80 -17.64 -28.97 -1.62
C ALA A 80 -16.25 -29.60 -1.89
N ALA A 81 -15.94 -29.96 -3.14
CA ALA A 81 -14.64 -30.53 -3.52
C ALA A 81 -13.48 -29.53 -3.34
N LEU A 82 -13.77 -28.22 -3.30
CA LEU A 82 -12.78 -27.18 -3.03
C LEU A 82 -12.46 -27.04 -1.54
N TYR A 83 -13.21 -27.67 -0.63
CA TYR A 83 -12.74 -27.92 0.73
C TYR A 83 -11.73 -29.08 0.74
N THR A 84 -10.57 -28.84 0.14
CA THR A 84 -9.48 -29.81 0.08
C THR A 84 -8.16 -29.20 0.53
N PHE A 85 -7.32 -30.07 1.07
CA PHE A 85 -5.97 -29.79 1.52
C PHE A 85 -4.94 -30.58 0.70
N ASP A 86 -5.38 -31.30 -0.33
CA ASP A 86 -4.59 -32.15 -1.21
C ASP A 86 -4.54 -31.56 -2.63
N CYS A 87 -3.32 -31.31 -3.12
CA CYS A 87 -3.06 -30.83 -4.47
C CYS A 87 -3.64 -31.77 -5.56
N GLN A 88 -3.63 -33.08 -5.37
CA GLN A 88 -4.11 -34.02 -6.39
C GLN A 88 -5.62 -33.92 -6.59
N GLN A 89 -6.40 -33.73 -5.52
CA GLN A 89 -7.83 -33.49 -5.61
C GLN A 89 -8.13 -32.19 -6.34
N LEU A 90 -7.39 -31.12 -6.02
CA LEU A 90 -7.56 -29.82 -6.68
C LEU A 90 -7.15 -29.86 -8.17
N LEU A 91 -6.11 -30.63 -8.52
CA LEU A 91 -5.74 -30.92 -9.91
C LEU A 91 -6.81 -31.75 -10.63
N GLY A 92 -7.43 -32.70 -9.93
CA GLY A 92 -8.57 -33.48 -10.45
C GLY A 92 -9.74 -32.58 -10.78
N TRP A 93 -10.11 -31.71 -9.84
CA TRP A 93 -11.16 -30.71 -9.99
C TRP A 93 -10.88 -29.74 -11.15
N LEU A 94 -9.65 -29.24 -11.28
CA LEU A 94 -9.26 -28.40 -12.41
C LEU A 94 -9.45 -29.10 -13.77
N LYS A 95 -9.25 -30.41 -13.85
CA LYS A 95 -9.43 -31.15 -15.12
C LYS A 95 -10.89 -31.26 -15.54
N SER A 96 -11.84 -31.17 -14.60
CA SER A 96 -13.27 -31.30 -14.88
C SER A 96 -13.92 -29.99 -15.33
N LEU A 97 -13.19 -28.87 -15.31
CA LEU A 97 -13.69 -27.59 -15.80
C LEU A 97 -13.96 -27.59 -17.30
N ASP A 98 -14.97 -26.82 -17.72
CA ASP A 98 -15.28 -26.64 -19.13
C ASP A 98 -14.19 -25.81 -19.81
N ASP A 99 -13.68 -26.30 -20.93
CA ASP A 99 -12.71 -25.59 -21.76
C ASP A 99 -13.23 -24.29 -22.35
N LYS A 100 -14.53 -24.00 -22.28
CA LYS A 100 -15.10 -22.69 -22.63
C LYS A 100 -14.75 -21.58 -21.62
N GLN A 101 -14.37 -21.94 -20.40
CA GLN A 101 -14.04 -20.97 -19.36
C GLN A 101 -12.60 -20.47 -19.54
N ASP A 102 -12.41 -19.21 -19.90
CA ASP A 102 -11.06 -18.66 -20.07
C ASP A 102 -10.43 -18.18 -18.77
N THR A 103 -11.23 -17.62 -17.87
CA THR A 103 -10.79 -17.11 -16.57
C THR A 103 -11.53 -17.84 -15.45
N VAL A 104 -10.76 -18.44 -14.55
CA VAL A 104 -11.29 -19.19 -13.40
C VAL A 104 -10.61 -18.69 -12.13
N THR A 105 -11.41 -18.24 -11.17
CA THR A 105 -10.95 -17.84 -9.83
C THR A 105 -11.35 -18.89 -8.81
N ILE A 106 -10.40 -19.40 -8.05
CA ILE A 106 -10.63 -20.39 -6.98
C ILE A 106 -10.40 -19.73 -5.62
N ILE A 107 -11.42 -19.77 -4.75
CA ILE A 107 -11.31 -19.40 -3.33
C ILE A 107 -11.20 -20.68 -2.51
N GLY A 108 -10.00 -20.96 -2.00
CA GLY A 108 -9.70 -22.24 -1.37
C GLY A 108 -8.74 -22.16 -0.18
N HIS A 109 -8.10 -23.29 0.11
CA HIS A 109 -7.30 -23.51 1.32
C HIS A 109 -5.86 -23.90 1.00
N ASN A 110 -4.95 -23.55 1.90
CA ASN A 110 -3.62 -24.13 1.93
C ASN A 110 -3.65 -25.44 2.74
N PRO A 111 -2.79 -26.43 2.42
CA PRO A 111 -1.66 -26.33 1.51
C PRO A 111 -2.00 -26.53 0.02
N ALA A 112 -3.16 -27.10 -0.32
CA ALA A 112 -3.57 -27.42 -1.70
C ALA A 112 -3.31 -26.30 -2.73
N LEU A 113 -3.72 -25.06 -2.45
CA LEU A 113 -3.50 -23.93 -3.37
C LEU A 113 -2.01 -23.65 -3.66
N LEU A 114 -1.18 -23.70 -2.61
CA LEU A 114 0.25 -23.43 -2.75
C LEU A 114 0.95 -24.57 -3.49
N GLU A 115 0.61 -25.82 -3.15
CA GLU A 115 1.16 -27.00 -3.83
C GLU A 115 0.74 -27.07 -5.29
N LEU A 116 -0.50 -26.66 -5.60
CA LEU A 116 -0.96 -26.51 -6.97
C LEU A 116 -0.13 -25.45 -7.72
N ALA A 117 0.11 -24.30 -7.11
CA ALA A 117 0.98 -23.28 -7.69
C ALA A 117 2.41 -23.82 -7.92
N CYS A 118 2.96 -24.59 -6.98
CA CYS A 118 4.25 -25.26 -7.13
C CYS A 118 4.28 -26.28 -8.26
N HIS A 119 3.18 -26.98 -8.52
CA HIS A 119 3.07 -27.90 -9.65
C HIS A 119 2.98 -27.16 -10.99
N LEU A 120 2.25 -26.05 -11.04
CA LEU A 120 1.96 -25.32 -12.28
C LEU A 120 3.07 -24.35 -12.71
N LEU A 121 3.82 -23.78 -11.77
CA LEU A 121 4.83 -22.74 -12.03
C LEU A 121 6.26 -23.30 -11.99
N LYS A 122 7.15 -22.74 -12.82
CA LYS A 122 8.60 -23.03 -12.72
C LYS A 122 9.23 -22.40 -11.48
N HIS A 123 8.77 -21.21 -11.11
CA HIS A 123 9.26 -20.44 -9.96
C HIS A 123 8.06 -20.01 -9.09
N PRO A 124 7.52 -20.92 -8.26
CA PRO A 124 6.40 -20.60 -7.39
C PRO A 124 6.81 -19.71 -6.20
N PRO A 125 5.86 -18.98 -5.60
CA PRO A 125 6.14 -18.28 -4.33
C PRO A 125 6.42 -19.28 -3.20
N ALA A 126 7.24 -18.89 -2.24
CA ALA A 126 7.54 -19.73 -1.08
C ALA A 126 6.35 -19.90 -0.10
N ARG A 127 5.34 -19.01 -0.18
CA ARG A 127 4.15 -19.05 0.69
C ARG A 127 2.96 -18.36 0.03
N LEU A 128 1.76 -18.80 0.41
CA LEU A 128 0.50 -18.12 0.10
C LEU A 128 -0.24 -17.76 1.41
N PRO A 129 -0.14 -16.52 1.91
CA PRO A 129 -0.83 -16.10 3.14
C PRO A 129 -2.36 -16.03 2.92
N THR A 130 -3.13 -15.95 4.01
CA THR A 130 -4.59 -15.69 3.92
C THR A 130 -4.86 -14.39 3.20
N ALA A 131 -5.89 -14.36 2.34
CA ALA A 131 -6.17 -13.30 1.37
C ALA A 131 -5.05 -13.07 0.33
N GLY A 132 -4.12 -14.02 0.14
CA GLY A 132 -3.16 -13.96 -0.96
C GLY A 132 -3.80 -14.34 -2.30
N ILE A 133 -3.35 -13.68 -3.38
CA ILE A 133 -3.80 -13.88 -4.76
C ILE A 133 -2.61 -14.32 -5.61
N LEU A 134 -2.79 -15.35 -6.43
CA LEU A 134 -1.88 -15.75 -7.49
C LEU A 134 -2.60 -15.78 -8.83
N SER A 135 -2.16 -15.00 -9.81
CA SER A 135 -2.63 -15.10 -11.20
C SER A 135 -1.62 -15.91 -12.02
N ILE A 136 -2.08 -16.99 -12.62
CA ILE A 136 -1.28 -17.88 -13.47
C ILE A 136 -1.91 -17.94 -14.86
N VAL A 137 -1.10 -17.65 -15.88
CA VAL A 137 -1.53 -17.66 -17.28
C VAL A 137 -0.93 -18.84 -18.03
N PHE A 138 -1.73 -19.45 -18.89
CA PHE A 138 -1.33 -20.56 -19.75
C PHE A 138 -1.60 -20.24 -21.23
N SER A 139 -0.58 -20.45 -22.07
CA SER A 139 -0.69 -20.37 -23.53
C SER A 139 -1.46 -21.59 -24.06
N ASP A 140 -2.69 -21.36 -24.52
CA ASP A 140 -3.59 -22.24 -25.29
C ASP A 140 -3.57 -23.73 -24.92
N LYS A 141 -3.91 -24.03 -23.67
CA LYS A 141 -4.17 -25.39 -23.21
C LYS A 141 -5.59 -25.53 -22.65
N PRO A 142 -6.31 -26.60 -23.01
CA PRO A 142 -7.55 -26.95 -22.33
C PRO A 142 -7.26 -27.32 -20.86
N TRP A 143 -8.21 -27.08 -19.96
CA TRP A 143 -8.07 -27.30 -18.52
C TRP A 143 -7.67 -28.75 -18.21
N ARG A 144 -8.27 -29.71 -18.92
CA ARG A 144 -7.93 -31.15 -18.85
C ARG A 144 -6.44 -31.47 -19.06
N LYS A 145 -5.70 -30.66 -19.83
CA LYS A 145 -4.27 -30.86 -20.11
C LYS A 145 -3.35 -30.16 -19.10
N LEU A 146 -3.87 -29.34 -18.18
CA LEU A 146 -3.05 -28.60 -17.21
C LEU A 146 -2.41 -29.50 -16.16
N ALA A 147 -3.06 -30.59 -15.77
CA ALA A 147 -2.48 -31.51 -14.80
C ALA A 147 -1.21 -32.22 -15.28
N LYS A 148 -1.05 -32.39 -16.60
CA LYS A 148 0.19 -32.90 -17.21
C LYS A 148 1.22 -31.80 -17.46
N SER A 149 0.85 -30.53 -17.26
CA SER A 149 1.62 -29.35 -17.63
C SER A 149 2.45 -28.79 -16.46
N LYS A 150 3.30 -29.63 -15.87
CA LYS A 150 4.22 -29.22 -14.80
C LYS A 150 5.10 -28.05 -15.22
N GLY A 151 5.10 -26.98 -14.43
CA GLY A 151 5.93 -25.79 -14.64
C GLY A 151 5.70 -25.03 -15.96
N LYS A 152 4.53 -25.19 -16.60
CA LYS A 152 4.18 -24.52 -17.87
C LYS A 152 3.34 -23.26 -17.70
N GLY A 153 2.88 -22.96 -16.49
CA GLY A 153 2.21 -21.71 -16.17
C GLY A 153 3.20 -20.56 -16.05
N LYS A 154 2.79 -19.37 -16.51
CA LYS A 154 3.49 -18.12 -16.27
C LYS A 154 2.83 -17.41 -15.09
N LEU A 155 3.60 -17.07 -14.06
CA LEU A 155 3.12 -16.22 -12.98
C LEU A 155 2.94 -14.81 -13.54
N GLU A 156 1.71 -14.32 -13.57
CA GLU A 156 1.37 -12.97 -14.02
C GLU A 156 1.38 -12.00 -12.84
N ALA A 157 0.79 -12.40 -11.71
CA ALA A 157 0.77 -11.59 -10.50
C ALA A 157 0.80 -12.46 -9.24
N PHE A 158 1.52 -11.99 -8.22
CA PHE A 158 1.43 -12.51 -6.86
C PHE A 158 1.25 -11.35 -5.90
N LEU A 159 0.06 -11.25 -5.31
CA LEU A 159 -0.29 -10.19 -4.38
C LEU A 159 -0.59 -10.78 -3.01
N THR A 160 0.00 -10.17 -1.98
CA THR A 160 -0.30 -10.48 -0.59
C THR A 160 -0.99 -9.27 0.05
N PRO A 161 -1.67 -9.44 1.20
CA PRO A 161 -2.31 -8.32 1.88
C PRO A 161 -1.42 -7.11 2.14
N ARG A 162 -0.09 -7.29 2.18
CA ARG A 162 0.84 -6.17 2.36
C ARG A 162 1.09 -5.34 1.11
N ASP A 163 0.79 -5.89 -0.04
CA ASP A 163 1.04 -5.24 -1.32
C ASP A 163 -0.14 -4.32 -1.70
N TYR A 164 -1.35 -4.65 -1.22
CA TYR A 164 -2.59 -3.93 -1.52
C TYR A 164 -3.31 -3.35 -0.30
N SER A 165 -2.75 -3.48 0.92
CA SER A 165 -3.28 -2.82 2.12
C SER A 165 -2.16 -2.29 3.01
N TYR A 166 -2.12 -0.96 3.17
CA TYR A 166 -1.17 -0.28 4.04
C TYR A 166 -1.36 -0.68 5.51
N ARG A 167 -2.60 -0.95 5.93
CA ARG A 167 -2.89 -1.45 7.27
C ARG A 167 -2.20 -2.79 7.54
N GLU A 168 -2.27 -3.73 6.60
CA GLU A 168 -1.63 -5.05 6.73
C GLU A 168 -0.11 -4.97 6.60
N PHE A 169 0.39 -4.06 5.77
CA PHE A 169 1.80 -3.71 5.68
C PHE A 169 2.34 -3.18 7.02
N SER A 170 1.71 -2.15 7.58
CA SER A 170 2.15 -1.45 8.78
C SER A 170 2.07 -2.32 10.05
N ARG A 171 1.09 -3.24 10.13
CA ARG A 171 0.96 -4.20 11.25
C ARG A 171 2.22 -5.02 11.49
N LYS A 172 2.89 -5.51 10.43
CA LYS A 172 4.13 -6.30 10.60
C LYS A 172 5.30 -5.44 11.06
N SER A 173 5.37 -4.20 10.60
CA SER A 173 6.39 -3.25 11.05
C SER A 173 6.23 -2.98 12.54
N ARG A 174 5.01 -2.66 13.00
CA ARG A 174 4.72 -2.46 14.43
C ARG A 174 5.08 -3.69 15.27
N LYS A 175 4.75 -4.90 14.82
CA LYS A 175 5.13 -6.14 15.53
C LYS A 175 6.65 -6.34 15.62
N ARG A 176 7.41 -5.94 14.60
CA ARG A 176 8.88 -5.99 14.62
C ARG A 176 9.47 -4.96 15.58
N VAL A 177 8.96 -3.73 15.58
CA VAL A 177 9.38 -2.66 16.50
C VAL A 177 9.07 -3.04 17.95
N ALA A 178 7.85 -3.51 18.23
CA ALA A 178 7.46 -3.99 19.56
C ALA A 178 8.31 -5.16 20.05
N ALA A 179 8.72 -6.08 19.15
CA ALA A 179 9.58 -7.20 19.49
C ALA A 179 11.06 -6.81 19.71
N LYS A 180 11.50 -5.67 19.18
CA LYS A 180 12.89 -5.21 19.29
C LYS A 180 13.10 -4.13 20.36
N GLY A 181 12.03 -3.60 20.96
CA GLY A 181 12.15 -2.50 21.92
C GLY A 181 12.86 -1.27 21.34
N GLU A 182 12.73 -1.03 20.03
CA GLU A 182 13.38 0.11 19.37
C GLU A 182 12.76 1.42 19.93
N GLU A 183 13.55 2.15 20.72
CA GLU A 183 13.21 3.49 21.19
C GLU A 183 13.05 4.47 20.01
N PRO A 184 12.25 5.54 20.15
CA PRO A 184 12.14 6.59 19.13
C PRO A 184 13.55 7.08 18.72
N ALA A 185 13.73 7.44 17.46
CA ALA A 185 15.02 7.91 16.94
C ALA A 185 15.59 9.01 17.86
N LYS A 186 16.66 8.68 18.60
CA LYS A 186 17.24 9.55 19.64
C LYS A 186 18.02 10.74 19.07
N ASN A 187 18.26 10.79 17.74
CA ASN A 187 18.91 11.92 17.08
C ASN A 187 18.40 12.14 15.64
N LEU A 188 18.70 13.31 15.09
CA LEU A 188 18.31 13.73 13.73
C LEU A 188 18.74 12.78 12.62
N GLN A 189 19.94 12.20 12.74
CA GLN A 189 20.47 11.25 11.75
C GLN A 189 19.63 9.97 11.72
N ALA A 190 19.29 9.43 12.89
CA ALA A 190 18.44 8.24 13.01
C ALA A 190 17.03 8.51 12.46
N GLU A 191 16.49 9.71 12.66
CA GLU A 191 15.19 10.06 12.08
C GLU A 191 15.24 10.19 10.55
N LEU A 192 16.29 10.78 9.98
CA LEU A 192 16.47 10.83 8.53
C LEU A 192 16.65 9.42 7.92
N GLN A 193 17.42 8.55 8.59
CA GLN A 193 17.53 7.14 8.23
C GLN A 193 16.18 6.43 8.30
N HIS A 194 15.39 6.69 9.33
CA HIS A 194 14.05 6.15 9.47
C HIS A 194 13.15 6.59 8.33
N GLN A 195 13.12 7.89 7.99
CA GLN A 195 12.30 8.38 6.88
C GLN A 195 12.78 7.85 5.52
N LEU A 196 14.09 7.75 5.28
CA LEU A 196 14.64 7.11 4.08
C LEU A 196 14.17 5.66 3.96
N LYS A 197 14.28 4.89 5.04
CA LYS A 197 13.81 3.51 5.08
C LYS A 197 12.31 3.42 4.80
N ARG A 198 11.50 4.32 5.37
CA ARG A 198 10.06 4.39 5.07
C ARG A 198 9.80 4.67 3.60
N LEU A 199 10.51 5.60 2.97
CA LEU A 199 10.37 5.86 1.53
C LEU A 199 10.60 4.58 0.71
N ARG A 200 11.69 3.86 0.99
CA ARG A 200 12.02 2.60 0.32
C ARG A 200 10.99 1.49 0.58
N ASP A 201 10.50 1.36 1.81
CA ASP A 201 9.54 0.32 2.16
C ASP A 201 8.15 0.58 1.55
N LEU A 202 7.76 1.85 1.34
CA LEU A 202 6.45 2.25 0.78
C LEU A 202 6.41 2.22 -0.74
N GLU A 203 7.57 2.34 -1.37
CA GLU A 203 7.76 2.44 -2.82
C GLU A 203 7.08 1.31 -3.61
N SER A 204 7.03 0.08 -3.08
CA SER A 204 6.32 -1.02 -3.75
C SER A 204 4.81 -0.83 -3.73
N GLY A 205 4.23 -0.43 -2.59
CA GLY A 205 2.79 -0.19 -2.50
C GLY A 205 2.33 1.02 -3.32
N VAL A 206 3.18 2.06 -3.42
CA VAL A 206 2.94 3.19 -4.33
C VAL A 206 2.90 2.72 -5.78
N ARG A 207 3.85 1.87 -6.19
CA ARG A 207 3.86 1.29 -7.54
C ARG A 207 2.63 0.42 -7.81
N THR A 208 2.22 -0.38 -6.83
CA THR A 208 1.04 -1.24 -6.95
C THR A 208 -0.26 -0.42 -7.07
N GLY A 209 -0.38 0.70 -6.35
CA GLY A 209 -1.51 1.64 -6.51
C GLY A 209 -2.88 1.14 -6.04
N LEU A 210 -2.95 0.08 -5.23
CA LEU A 210 -4.21 -0.53 -4.76
C LEU A 210 -4.74 0.04 -3.43
N ASP A 211 -3.93 0.84 -2.75
CA ASP A 211 -4.26 1.54 -1.51
C ASP A 211 -3.53 2.88 -1.51
N ASP A 212 -4.29 3.97 -1.58
CA ASP A 212 -3.78 5.33 -1.71
C ASP A 212 -3.01 5.80 -0.48
N GLU A 213 -3.20 5.12 0.66
CA GLU A 213 -2.51 5.39 1.91
C GLU A 213 -1.00 5.14 1.79
N PHE A 214 -0.55 4.26 0.88
CA PHE A 214 0.88 4.13 0.57
C PHE A 214 1.47 5.43 0.04
N LEU A 215 0.78 6.08 -0.91
CA LEU A 215 1.22 7.36 -1.47
C LEU A 215 1.13 8.47 -0.43
N HIS A 216 0.06 8.47 0.38
CA HIS A 216 -0.09 9.42 1.48
C HIS A 216 1.11 9.36 2.44
N GLN A 217 1.46 8.16 2.88
CA GLN A 217 2.55 7.91 3.83
C GLN A 217 3.93 8.15 3.20
N PHE A 218 4.09 7.85 1.92
CA PHE A 218 5.30 8.16 1.16
C PHE A 218 5.53 9.69 1.12
N ARG A 219 4.49 10.46 0.81
CA ARG A 219 4.53 11.92 0.83
C ARG A 219 4.79 12.50 2.22
N ILE A 220 4.25 11.88 3.29
CA ILE A 220 4.59 12.25 4.67
C ILE A 220 6.09 12.08 4.93
N ALA A 221 6.68 10.95 4.52
CA ALA A 221 8.10 10.68 4.74
C ALA A 221 9.01 11.66 3.98
N ILE A 222 8.66 12.02 2.74
CA ILE A 222 9.38 13.08 2.01
C ILE A 222 9.26 14.42 2.76
N ARG A 223 8.05 14.78 3.18
CA ARG A 223 7.79 16.06 3.85
C ARG A 223 8.54 16.17 5.18
N ARG A 224 8.62 15.10 5.97
CA ARG A 224 9.43 15.05 7.20
C ARG A 224 10.92 15.15 6.91
N SER A 225 11.43 14.38 5.94
CA SER A 225 12.84 14.45 5.52
C SER A 225 13.23 15.87 5.11
N ARG A 226 12.37 16.55 4.35
CA ARG A 226 12.56 17.94 3.96
C ARG A 226 12.52 18.90 5.13
N ALA A 227 11.58 18.76 6.06
CA ALA A 227 11.50 19.63 7.23
C ALA A 227 12.78 19.56 8.08
N ILE A 228 13.31 18.35 8.29
CA ILE A 228 14.57 18.14 9.00
C ILE A 228 15.75 18.77 8.23
N ALA A 229 15.84 18.53 6.92
CA ALA A 229 16.88 19.11 6.09
C ALA A 229 16.82 20.65 6.06
N GLU A 230 15.63 21.23 5.94
CA GLU A 230 15.41 22.69 5.97
C GLU A 230 15.87 23.28 7.31
N ALA A 231 15.58 22.62 8.44
CA ALA A 231 16.03 23.09 9.75
C ALA A 231 17.55 22.99 9.95
N LEU A 232 18.17 21.91 9.47
CA LEU A 232 19.62 21.78 9.46
C LEU A 232 20.28 22.87 8.61
N LEU A 233 19.67 23.23 7.47
CA LEU A 233 20.16 24.31 6.60
C LEU A 233 20.08 25.68 7.29
N ASP A 234 18.97 25.98 7.98
CA ASP A 234 18.80 27.24 8.70
C ASP A 234 19.90 27.48 9.74
N VAL A 235 20.45 26.42 10.33
CA VAL A 235 21.49 26.50 11.37
C VAL A 235 22.90 26.47 10.79
N THR A 236 23.12 25.75 9.68
CA THR A 236 24.48 25.38 9.23
C THR A 236 24.89 25.97 7.89
N ASP A 237 23.94 26.50 7.11
CA ASP A 237 24.12 26.98 5.73
C ASP A 237 24.92 26.00 4.84
N ASN A 238 24.76 24.69 5.09
CA ASN A 238 25.59 23.67 4.48
C ASN A 238 25.20 23.43 3.01
N LYS A 239 26.04 23.86 2.07
CA LYS A 239 25.82 23.70 0.61
C LYS A 239 25.64 22.24 0.18
N THR A 240 26.33 21.29 0.81
CA THR A 240 26.22 19.86 0.48
C THR A 240 24.84 19.32 0.84
N LEU A 241 24.33 19.66 2.03
CA LEU A 241 22.96 19.35 2.44
C LEU A 241 21.92 20.01 1.53
N ALA A 242 22.16 21.26 1.10
CA ALA A 242 21.25 21.97 0.21
C ALA A 242 21.14 21.26 -1.13
N LYS A 243 22.29 20.82 -1.69
CA LYS A 243 22.34 20.04 -2.92
C LYS A 243 21.64 18.68 -2.76
N ALA A 244 21.94 17.94 -1.70
CA ALA A 244 21.42 16.59 -1.48
C ALA A 244 19.91 16.55 -1.19
N SER A 245 19.37 17.57 -0.51
CA SER A 245 17.94 17.63 -0.16
C SER A 245 17.05 18.26 -1.24
N LYS A 246 17.61 18.98 -2.21
CA LYS A 246 16.87 19.65 -3.30
C LYS A 246 15.96 18.69 -4.10
N PRO A 247 16.40 17.47 -4.49
CA PRO A 247 15.55 16.53 -5.23
C PRO A 247 14.27 16.12 -4.49
N LEU A 248 14.28 16.10 -3.14
CA LEU A 248 13.10 15.73 -2.35
C LEU A 248 11.89 16.61 -2.65
N LYS A 249 12.09 17.92 -2.91
CA LYS A 249 11.01 18.83 -3.30
C LYS A 249 10.42 18.44 -4.66
N ARG A 250 11.27 18.06 -5.62
CA ARG A 250 10.86 17.61 -6.94
C ARG A 250 10.07 16.30 -6.86
N HIS A 251 10.52 15.34 -6.05
CA HIS A 251 9.79 14.08 -5.86
C HIS A 251 8.44 14.27 -5.15
N ALA A 252 8.36 15.22 -4.20
CA ALA A 252 7.07 15.63 -3.62
C ALA A 252 6.14 16.23 -4.68
N ALA A 253 6.65 17.08 -5.58
CA ALA A 253 5.83 17.69 -6.63
C ALA A 253 5.29 16.65 -7.62
N ARG A 254 6.13 15.68 -8.03
CA ARG A 254 5.77 14.59 -8.94
C ARG A 254 4.68 13.64 -8.42
N THR A 255 4.34 13.72 -7.14
CA THR A 255 3.31 12.88 -6.51
C THR A 255 2.08 13.67 -6.06
N SER A 256 2.02 14.98 -6.35
CA SER A 256 0.94 15.84 -5.85
C SER A 256 -0.38 15.60 -6.57
N GLU A 257 -0.37 15.65 -7.90
CA GLU A 257 -1.58 15.49 -8.72
C GLU A 257 -2.34 14.20 -8.39
N LEU A 258 -1.64 13.06 -8.37
CA LEU A 258 -2.23 11.79 -7.97
C LEU A 258 -2.81 11.83 -6.55
N ARG A 259 -2.12 12.48 -5.60
CA ARG A 259 -2.65 12.55 -4.23
C ARG A 259 -3.86 13.47 -4.14
N ASP A 260 -3.89 14.54 -4.90
CA ASP A 260 -5.01 15.47 -4.94
C ASP A 260 -6.24 14.77 -5.54
N LEU A 261 -6.06 13.97 -6.59
CA LEU A 261 -7.12 13.11 -7.15
C LEU A 261 -7.60 12.03 -6.18
N HIS A 262 -6.71 11.40 -5.41
CA HIS A 262 -7.14 10.45 -4.36
C HIS A 262 -8.01 11.13 -3.28
N VAL A 263 -7.64 12.34 -2.84
CA VAL A 263 -8.44 13.10 -1.88
C VAL A 263 -9.78 13.51 -2.50
N PHE A 264 -9.76 13.98 -3.75
CA PHE A 264 -10.99 14.33 -4.48
C PHE A 264 -11.95 13.15 -4.59
N LEU A 265 -11.46 11.96 -4.99
CA LEU A 265 -12.25 10.73 -5.08
C LEU A 265 -12.83 10.32 -3.72
N GLN A 266 -12.07 10.49 -2.64
CA GLN A 266 -12.53 10.21 -1.29
C GLN A 266 -13.66 11.16 -0.85
N ASP A 267 -13.56 12.43 -1.21
CA ASP A 267 -14.53 13.46 -0.81
C ASP A 267 -15.74 13.55 -1.78
N LEU A 268 -15.63 12.94 -2.96
CA LEU A 268 -16.62 13.03 -4.05
C LEU A 268 -18.06 12.71 -3.62
N PRO A 269 -18.35 11.66 -2.83
CA PRO A 269 -19.72 11.38 -2.38
C PRO A 269 -20.32 12.54 -1.58
N ASN A 270 -19.52 13.20 -0.74
CA ASN A 270 -19.96 14.35 0.06
C ASN A 270 -20.16 15.58 -0.83
N LEU A 271 -19.30 15.78 -1.83
CA LEU A 271 -19.39 16.90 -2.76
C LEU A 271 -20.62 16.82 -3.66
N CYS A 272 -21.08 15.61 -4.01
CA CYS A 272 -22.23 15.41 -4.89
C CYS A 272 -23.58 15.42 -4.17
N GLN A 273 -23.61 15.36 -2.83
CA GLN A 273 -24.82 15.47 -2.00
C GLN A 273 -26.03 14.61 -2.46
N GLY A 274 -25.78 13.41 -2.98
CA GLY A 274 -26.83 12.50 -3.46
C GLY A 274 -27.22 12.64 -4.94
N ASN A 275 -26.52 13.45 -5.72
CA ASN A 275 -26.63 13.43 -7.19
C ASN A 275 -25.83 12.27 -7.77
N ASP A 276 -26.49 11.14 -8.01
CA ASP A 276 -25.88 9.91 -8.51
C ASP A 276 -25.29 10.04 -9.92
N GLU A 277 -25.93 10.81 -10.80
CA GLU A 277 -25.44 11.04 -12.16
C GLU A 277 -24.13 11.83 -12.14
N LEU A 278 -24.08 12.92 -11.36
CA LEU A 278 -22.88 13.72 -11.18
C LEU A 278 -21.77 12.91 -10.52
N HIS A 279 -22.09 12.14 -9.48
CA HIS A 279 -21.15 11.27 -8.79
C HIS A 279 -20.55 10.22 -9.75
N SER A 280 -21.38 9.60 -10.59
CA SER A 280 -20.92 8.63 -11.58
C SER A 280 -20.04 9.26 -12.65
N ALA A 281 -20.44 10.41 -13.21
CA ALA A 281 -19.71 11.11 -14.25
C ALA A 281 -18.35 11.62 -13.75
N LEU A 282 -18.34 12.35 -12.63
CA LEU A 282 -17.09 12.85 -12.02
C LEU A 282 -16.22 11.72 -11.49
N GLY A 283 -16.82 10.66 -10.95
CA GLY A 283 -16.10 9.49 -10.46
C GLY A 283 -15.36 8.79 -11.59
N THR A 284 -16.02 8.56 -12.72
CA THR A 284 -15.41 7.95 -13.91
C THR A 284 -14.26 8.81 -14.45
N TRP A 285 -14.47 10.12 -14.58
CA TRP A 285 -13.43 11.04 -15.03
C TRP A 285 -12.23 11.06 -14.07
N ALA A 286 -12.47 11.26 -12.78
CA ALA A 286 -11.41 11.39 -11.78
C ALA A 286 -10.62 10.07 -11.60
N GLN A 287 -11.29 8.92 -11.73
CA GLN A 287 -10.60 7.62 -11.78
C GLN A 287 -9.69 7.52 -12.99
N GLY A 288 -10.16 7.92 -14.18
CA GLY A 288 -9.34 7.94 -15.40
C GLY A 288 -8.12 8.85 -15.28
N GLU A 289 -8.28 10.05 -14.71
CA GLU A 289 -7.16 10.96 -14.45
C GLU A 289 -6.22 10.41 -13.36
N ALA A 290 -6.75 9.77 -12.32
CA ALA A 290 -5.93 9.15 -11.28
C ALA A 290 -5.09 8.00 -11.84
N GLU A 291 -5.63 7.21 -12.76
CA GLU A 291 -4.86 6.16 -13.45
C GLU A 291 -3.72 6.75 -14.27
N LYS A 292 -3.97 7.81 -15.06
CA LYS A 292 -2.89 8.50 -15.81
C LYS A 292 -1.82 9.06 -14.89
N ALA A 293 -2.22 9.74 -13.82
CA ALA A 293 -1.30 10.30 -12.84
C ALA A 293 -0.52 9.20 -12.08
N HIS A 294 -1.14 8.04 -11.84
CA HIS A 294 -0.47 6.87 -11.27
C HIS A 294 0.62 6.33 -12.19
N HIS A 295 0.35 6.18 -13.49
CA HIS A 295 1.37 5.80 -14.46
C HIS A 295 2.55 6.78 -14.47
N ALA A 296 2.28 8.10 -14.48
CA ALA A 296 3.33 9.12 -14.42
C ALA A 296 4.17 9.05 -13.13
N VAL A 297 3.55 8.74 -11.99
CA VAL A 297 4.26 8.51 -10.72
C VAL A 297 5.14 7.26 -10.81
N VAL A 298 4.63 6.16 -11.36
CA VAL A 298 5.39 4.90 -11.53
C VAL A 298 6.59 5.11 -12.44
N GLU A 299 6.40 5.73 -13.61
CA GLU A 299 7.49 6.07 -14.54
C GLU A 299 8.56 6.93 -13.87
N HIS A 300 8.14 7.92 -13.07
CA HIS A 300 9.06 8.76 -12.30
C HIS A 300 9.85 7.93 -11.27
N LEU A 301 9.20 7.04 -10.52
CA LEU A 301 9.85 6.17 -9.53
C LEU A 301 10.79 5.13 -10.16
N ASP A 302 10.56 4.75 -11.40
CA ASP A 302 11.42 3.79 -12.14
C ASP A 302 12.53 4.48 -12.93
N SER A 303 12.49 5.81 -13.01
CA SER A 303 13.49 6.61 -13.72
C SER A 303 14.90 6.46 -13.12
N LYS A 304 15.93 6.56 -13.98
CA LYS A 304 17.33 6.62 -13.53
C LYS A 304 17.59 7.84 -12.65
N SER A 305 16.95 8.98 -12.94
CA SER A 305 17.08 10.21 -12.14
C SER A 305 16.60 9.99 -10.71
N TYR A 306 15.41 9.42 -10.51
CA TYR A 306 14.91 9.15 -9.15
C TYR A 306 15.85 8.23 -8.36
N ARG A 307 16.35 7.17 -9.00
CA ARG A 307 17.30 6.25 -8.35
C ARG A 307 18.59 6.96 -7.95
N ALA A 308 19.16 7.78 -8.84
CA ALA A 308 20.35 8.57 -8.55
C ALA A 308 20.11 9.58 -7.42
N ASP A 309 19.03 10.35 -7.49
CA ASP A 309 18.66 11.34 -6.46
C ASP A 309 18.51 10.69 -5.08
N MET A 310 17.84 9.54 -5.01
CA MET A 310 17.63 8.82 -3.75
C MET A 310 18.91 8.15 -3.24
N HIS A 311 19.82 7.76 -4.14
CA HIS A 311 21.15 7.25 -3.77
C HIS A 311 22.03 8.36 -3.21
N ASP A 312 22.11 9.51 -3.88
CA ASP A 312 22.83 10.69 -3.38
C ASP A 312 22.32 11.15 -2.00
N TRP A 313 21.00 11.07 -1.80
CA TRP A 313 20.38 11.37 -0.52
C TRP A 313 20.76 10.35 0.57
N GLU A 314 20.77 9.07 0.23
CA GLU A 314 21.19 7.98 1.10
C GLU A 314 22.67 8.10 1.49
N ASP A 315 23.55 8.38 0.53
CA ASP A 315 24.98 8.60 0.75
C ASP A 315 25.21 9.79 1.68
N PHE A 316 24.47 10.88 1.47
CA PHE A 316 24.54 12.04 2.37
C PHE A 316 24.11 11.68 3.80
N ILE A 317 23.03 10.91 3.97
CA ILE A 317 22.55 10.47 5.29
C ILE A 317 23.59 9.60 6.01
N HIS A 318 24.32 8.76 5.28
CA HIS A 318 25.38 7.92 5.84
C HIS A 318 26.74 8.64 5.95
N SER A 319 26.86 9.85 5.40
CA SER A 319 28.12 10.58 5.38
C SER A 319 28.57 11.05 6.77
N GLY A 320 29.90 11.12 6.95
CA GLY A 320 30.50 11.77 8.11
C GLY A 320 30.15 13.26 8.21
N THR A 321 29.75 13.90 7.11
CA THR A 321 29.27 15.29 7.08
C THR A 321 27.98 15.43 7.87
N LEU A 322 26.97 14.60 7.63
CA LEU A 322 25.74 14.62 8.43
C LEU A 322 26.03 14.28 9.89
N LYS A 323 26.90 13.31 10.16
CA LYS A 323 27.31 12.98 11.54
C LYS A 323 27.89 14.20 12.26
N LYS A 324 28.78 14.96 11.61
CA LYS A 324 29.36 16.20 12.14
C LYS A 324 28.30 17.28 12.37
N LEU A 325 27.38 17.46 11.42
CA LEU A 325 26.27 18.44 11.53
C LEU A 325 25.35 18.08 12.70
N ALA A 326 24.98 16.80 12.82
CA ALA A 326 24.14 16.29 13.89
C ALA A 326 24.80 16.37 15.27
N THR A 327 26.12 16.14 15.38
CA THR A 327 26.85 16.31 16.65
C THR A 327 27.03 17.76 17.07
N ARG A 328 27.07 18.69 16.10
CA ARG A 328 27.17 20.12 16.39
C ARG A 328 25.84 20.71 16.84
N MET A 329 24.72 20.13 16.40
CA MET A 329 23.41 20.53 16.86
C MET A 329 23.16 20.00 18.28
N GLN A 330 23.14 20.90 19.24
CA GLN A 330 22.59 20.61 20.56
C GLN A 330 21.06 20.68 20.50
N THR A 331 20.38 20.06 21.45
CA THR A 331 18.92 20.19 21.64
C THR A 331 18.48 21.65 21.63
N GLU A 332 19.32 22.55 22.15
CA GLU A 332 19.10 24.00 22.14
C GLU A 332 19.02 24.63 20.74
N ASP A 333 19.74 24.11 19.75
CA ASP A 333 19.69 24.63 18.38
C ASP A 333 18.35 24.28 17.70
N ILE A 334 17.83 23.07 17.95
CA ILE A 334 16.48 22.65 17.50
C ILE A 334 15.43 23.54 18.17
N ARG A 335 15.56 23.79 19.48
CA ARG A 335 14.66 24.66 20.24
C ARG A 335 14.70 26.10 19.76
N ARG A 336 15.88 26.63 19.44
CA ARG A 336 16.04 27.98 18.87
C ARG A 336 15.37 28.06 17.50
N ALA A 337 15.60 27.09 16.62
CA ALA A 337 14.96 27.04 15.30
C ALA A 337 13.42 26.94 15.41
N ALA A 338 12.90 26.13 16.34
CA ALA A 338 11.47 26.01 16.60
C ALA A 338 10.88 27.33 17.15
N ARG A 339 11.53 27.96 18.14
CA ARG A 339 11.11 29.26 18.70
C ARG A 339 11.07 30.35 17.65
N ASN A 340 12.14 30.52 16.87
CA ASN A 340 12.20 31.54 15.82
C ASN A 340 11.06 31.36 14.79
N ARG A 341 10.73 30.11 14.45
CA ARG A 341 9.61 29.80 13.54
C ARG A 341 8.26 30.06 14.21
N LEU A 342 8.12 29.78 15.49
CA LEU A 342 6.91 30.04 16.26
C LEU A 342 6.64 31.55 16.42
N GLU A 343 7.68 32.35 16.68
CA GLU A 343 7.58 33.81 16.69
C GLU A 343 7.13 34.35 15.33
N GLY A 344 7.74 33.86 14.25
CA GLY A 344 7.33 34.22 12.89
C GLY A 344 5.88 33.81 12.58
N PHE A 345 5.45 32.63 13.02
CA PHE A 345 4.08 32.15 12.88
C PHE A 345 3.09 32.99 13.69
N ASN A 346 3.39 33.31 14.96
CA ASN A 346 2.54 34.13 15.81
C ASN A 346 2.39 35.53 15.24
N ARG A 347 3.47 36.13 14.72
CA ARG A 347 3.41 37.43 14.05
C ARG A 347 2.51 37.39 12.81
N LEU A 348 2.72 36.42 11.91
CA LEU A 348 1.89 36.28 10.71
C LEU A 348 0.42 35.98 11.06
N THR A 349 0.17 35.24 12.14
CA THR A 349 -1.18 34.95 12.61
C THR A 349 -1.86 36.21 13.14
N ALA A 350 -1.15 37.05 13.89
CA ALA A 350 -1.66 38.34 14.37
C ALA A 350 -1.92 39.34 13.22
N GLU A 351 -1.18 39.22 12.12
CA GLU A 351 -1.39 40.00 10.89
C GLU A 351 -2.54 39.46 10.02
N THR A 352 -3.00 38.23 10.27
CA THR A 352 -4.07 37.59 9.47
C THR A 352 -5.44 38.02 10.00
N LEU A 353 -6.22 38.63 9.11
CA LEU A 353 -7.60 39.07 9.32
C LEU A 353 -8.59 38.11 8.67
N HIS A 354 -9.87 38.26 9.00
CA HIS A 354 -10.97 37.45 8.44
C HIS A 354 -11.13 37.56 6.91
N ASP A 355 -10.60 38.62 6.30
CA ASP A 355 -10.59 38.92 4.87
C ASP A 355 -9.21 38.74 4.21
N SER A 356 -8.25 38.15 4.94
CA SER A 356 -6.92 37.90 4.39
C SER A 356 -6.96 36.92 3.21
N PRO A 357 -6.09 37.11 2.20
CA PRO A 357 -5.98 36.19 1.07
C PRO A 357 -5.74 34.74 1.50
N ASP A 358 -6.31 33.79 0.76
CA ASP A 358 -6.12 32.35 0.99
C ASP A 358 -4.64 31.92 1.00
N GLU A 359 -3.79 32.61 0.25
CA GLU A 359 -2.34 32.35 0.23
C GLU A 359 -1.67 32.62 1.57
N ASP A 360 -2.15 33.60 2.35
CA ASP A 360 -1.60 33.91 3.68
C ASP A 360 -1.99 32.83 4.69
N ILE A 361 -3.25 32.39 4.66
CA ILE A 361 -3.73 31.25 5.46
C ILE A 361 -2.97 29.97 5.08
N HIS A 362 -2.74 29.73 3.79
CA HIS A 362 -1.97 28.58 3.32
C HIS A 362 -0.50 28.65 3.75
N ARG A 363 0.10 29.84 3.77
CA ARG A 363 1.46 30.08 4.27
C ARG A 363 1.56 29.76 5.76
N LEU A 364 0.61 30.23 6.58
CA LEU A 364 0.51 29.90 8.00
C LEU A 364 0.39 28.40 8.21
N ARG A 365 -0.51 27.73 7.49
CA ARG A 365 -0.69 26.27 7.57
C ARG A 365 0.61 25.52 7.26
N LYS A 366 1.37 25.95 6.25
CA LYS A 366 2.68 25.35 5.90
C LYS A 366 3.71 25.56 7.01
N GLN A 367 3.76 26.76 7.61
CA GLN A 367 4.66 27.04 8.72
C GLN A 367 4.32 26.21 9.95
N LEU A 368 3.05 26.13 10.34
CA LEU A 368 2.61 25.31 11.47
C LEU A 368 2.99 23.84 11.30
N LYS A 369 2.81 23.28 10.10
CA LYS A 369 3.25 21.90 9.80
C LYS A 369 4.76 21.72 9.99
N ARG A 370 5.57 22.69 9.55
CA ARG A 370 7.04 22.66 9.71
C ARG A 370 7.46 22.78 11.17
N ILE A 371 6.82 23.66 11.94
CA ILE A 371 7.04 23.79 13.39
C ILE A 371 6.75 22.47 14.09
N ARG A 372 5.58 21.87 13.82
CA ARG A 372 5.22 20.56 14.36
C ARG A 372 6.28 19.50 14.06
N TYR A 373 6.75 19.41 12.82
CA TYR A 373 7.79 18.43 12.47
C TYR A 373 9.11 18.66 13.20
N LEU A 374 9.47 19.91 13.47
CA LEU A 374 10.64 20.22 14.27
C LEU A 374 10.48 19.84 15.74
N MET A 375 9.33 20.13 16.32
CA MET A 375 9.02 19.78 17.71
C MET A 375 8.94 18.25 17.92
N GLU A 376 8.44 17.51 16.91
CA GLU A 376 8.42 16.04 16.94
C GLU A 376 9.83 15.41 17.06
N LEU A 377 10.90 16.13 16.68
CA LEU A 377 12.30 15.67 16.80
C LEU A 377 12.83 15.73 18.23
N ASP A 378 12.19 16.49 19.11
CA ASP A 378 12.57 16.66 20.52
C ASP A 378 11.36 16.51 21.46
N ALA A 379 10.43 15.62 21.11
CA ALA A 379 9.10 15.54 21.73
C ALA A 379 9.11 15.30 23.25
N GLN A 380 10.19 14.76 23.82
CA GLN A 380 10.32 14.53 25.27
C GLN A 380 10.54 15.82 26.07
N ASN A 381 11.07 16.86 25.41
CA ASN A 381 11.48 18.10 26.06
C ASN A 381 10.53 19.29 25.82
N TRP A 382 9.49 19.09 25.00
CA TRP A 382 8.43 20.08 24.75
C TRP A 382 7.15 19.82 25.57
N LYS A 383 7.16 18.82 26.46
CA LYS A 383 6.02 18.47 27.31
C LYS A 383 5.85 19.41 28.48
#